data_AF-A0A2H4I6Z0-F1
#
_entry.id   AF-A0A2H4I6Z0-F1
#
_cell.length_a   1.000
_cell.length_b   1.000
_cell.length_c   1.000
_cell.angle_alpha   90.00
_cell.angle_beta   90.00
_cell.angle_gamma   90.00
#
_symmetry.space_group_name_H-M   'P 1'
#
loop_
_entity.id
_entity.type
_entity.pdbx_description
1 polymer ?
#
loop_
_entity_poly.entity_id
_entity_poly.type
_entity_poly.pdbx_seq_one_letter_code
_entity_poly.pdbx_strand_id
1 'polypeptide(L)'
;MIVEKSYNITLEKLYEQNKLLTSAIFEIHGDNVKSASLFCIDYDISLRDRDKIILLLNKFSDSHNVKEILFWKKILCSEIPFLATLDDEKFFEMINMFWEEYVSY
;
A
#
# COMPACT_ATOMS: atom_id res chain seq x y z
N MET A 1 -12.04 -26.44 13.78
CA MET A 1 -13.03 -25.92 12.80
C MET A 1 -13.88 -24.75 13.30
N ILE A 2 -14.39 -24.71 14.53
CA ILE A 2 -15.22 -23.55 15.01
C ILE A 2 -14.38 -22.26 15.14
N VAL A 3 -13.14 -22.37 15.62
CA VAL A 3 -12.24 -21.22 15.86
C VAL A 3 -11.84 -20.50 14.56
N GLU A 4 -11.54 -21.23 13.49
CA GLU A 4 -11.24 -20.66 12.15
C GLU A 4 -12.43 -19.90 11.58
N LYS A 5 -13.64 -20.42 11.74
CA LYS A 5 -14.85 -19.77 11.23
C LYS A 5 -15.15 -18.47 11.98
N SER A 6 -14.95 -18.45 13.30
CA SER A 6 -15.07 -17.24 14.12
C SER A 6 -13.98 -16.20 13.81
N TYR A 7 -12.76 -16.64 13.51
CA TYR A 7 -11.65 -15.78 13.10
C TYR A 7 -11.95 -15.08 11.76
N ASN A 8 -12.41 -15.83 10.76
CA ASN A 8 -12.76 -15.26 9.45
C ASN A 8 -13.91 -14.24 9.53
N ILE A 9 -14.96 -14.51 10.33
CA ILE A 9 -16.06 -13.56 10.56
C ILE A 9 -15.54 -12.27 11.22
N THR A 10 -14.55 -12.38 12.11
CA THR A 10 -13.96 -11.21 12.78
C THR A 10 -13.14 -10.36 11.80
N LEU A 11 -12.37 -11.00 10.92
CA LEU A 11 -11.63 -10.32 9.86
C LEU A 11 -12.56 -9.60 8.87
N GLU A 12 -13.64 -10.26 8.43
CA GLU A 12 -14.63 -9.64 7.55
C GLU A 12 -15.27 -8.40 8.20
N LYS A 13 -15.64 -8.48 9.49
CA LYS A 13 -16.19 -7.34 10.22
C LYS A 13 -15.19 -6.19 10.35
N LEU A 14 -13.93 -6.49 10.65
CA LEU A 14 -12.87 -5.48 10.73
C LEU A 14 -12.62 -4.83 9.36
N TYR A 15 -12.65 -5.61 8.29
CA TYR A 15 -12.52 -5.11 6.93
C TYR A 15 -13.65 -4.15 6.56
N GLU A 16 -14.91 -4.53 6.82
CA GLU A 16 -16.07 -3.66 6.58
C GLU A 16 -16.05 -2.39 7.45
N GLN A 17 -15.63 -2.50 8.72
CA GLN A 17 -15.44 -1.33 9.58
C GLN A 17 -14.37 -0.39 9.04
N ASN A 18 -13.23 -0.92 8.58
CA ASN A 18 -12.17 -0.12 7.98
C ASN A 18 -12.62 0.54 6.68
N LYS A 19 -13.46 -0.13 5.88
CA LYS A 19 -14.04 0.43 4.66
C LYS A 19 -14.97 1.60 4.96
N LEU A 20 -15.83 1.47 5.98
CA LEU A 20 -16.70 2.56 6.43
C LEU A 20 -15.90 3.74 6.98
N LEU A 21 -14.84 3.47 7.76
CA LEU A 21 -13.95 4.50 8.28
C LEU A 21 -13.22 5.25 7.16
N THR A 22 -12.75 4.50 6.16
CA THR A 22 -12.12 5.04 4.96
C THR A 22 -13.09 5.94 4.18
N SER A 23 -14.32 5.47 3.97
CA SER A 23 -15.38 6.25 3.33
C SER A 23 -15.67 7.55 4.08
N ALA A 24 -15.75 7.50 5.41
CA ALA A 24 -15.98 8.69 6.24
C ALA A 24 -14.81 9.69 6.16
N ILE A 25 -13.56 9.21 6.11
CA ILE A 25 -12.38 10.06 5.92
C ILE A 25 -12.45 10.75 4.56
N PHE A 26 -12.81 10.03 3.49
CA PHE A 26 -13.02 10.61 2.16
C PHE A 26 -14.17 11.63 2.13
N GLU A 27 -15.29 11.39 2.81
CA GLU A 27 -16.41 12.36 2.88
C GLU A 27 -15.99 13.68 3.57
N ILE A 28 -15.12 13.61 4.57
CA ILE A 28 -14.69 14.79 5.34
C ILE A 28 -13.60 15.57 4.59
N HIS A 29 -12.66 14.86 3.97
CA HIS A 29 -11.43 15.47 3.45
C HIS A 29 -11.36 15.51 1.90
N GLY A 30 -12.28 14.82 1.22
CA GLY A 30 -12.30 14.66 -0.24
C GLY A 30 -11.07 13.91 -0.77
N ASP A 31 -10.76 14.12 -2.05
CA ASP A 31 -9.57 13.56 -2.74
C ASP A 31 -8.22 14.10 -2.21
N ASN A 32 -8.24 14.93 -1.16
CA ASN A 32 -7.03 15.53 -0.60
C ASN A 32 -6.27 14.57 0.32
N VAL A 33 -6.86 13.43 0.72
CA VAL A 33 -6.18 12.46 1.57
C VAL A 33 -5.34 11.54 0.69
N LYS A 34 -4.04 11.78 0.68
CA LYS A 34 -3.06 10.84 0.14
C LYS A 34 -2.55 9.98 1.28
N SER A 35 -2.81 8.69 1.21
CA SER A 35 -2.21 7.74 2.13
C SER A 35 -1.85 6.44 1.45
N ALA A 36 -0.70 5.88 1.80
CA ALA A 36 -0.27 4.56 1.36
C ALA A 36 -1.30 3.47 1.76
N SER A 37 -1.92 3.61 2.93
CA SER A 37 -2.96 2.66 3.38
C SER A 37 -4.23 2.76 2.53
N LEU A 38 -4.64 3.96 2.11
CA LEU A 38 -5.78 4.14 1.21
C LEU A 38 -5.46 3.62 -0.19
N PHE A 39 -4.26 3.89 -0.69
CA PHE A 39 -3.77 3.32 -1.94
C PHE A 39 -3.80 1.79 -1.92
N CYS A 40 -3.42 1.15 -0.80
CA CYS A 40 -3.55 -0.29 -0.67
C CYS A 40 -4.99 -0.79 -0.79
N ILE A 41 -5.96 -0.05 -0.26
CA ILE A 41 -7.38 -0.42 -0.34
C ILE A 41 -7.88 -0.28 -1.78
N ASP A 42 -7.58 0.84 -2.45
CA ASP A 42 -8.06 1.14 -3.80
C ASP A 42 -7.53 0.17 -4.86
N TYR A 43 -6.32 -0.35 -4.65
CA TYR A 43 -5.64 -1.26 -5.58
C TYR A 43 -5.59 -2.72 -5.09
N ASP A 44 -6.39 -3.07 -4.08
CA ASP A 44 -6.47 -4.43 -3.49
C ASP A 44 -5.10 -5.02 -3.10
N ILE A 45 -4.23 -4.17 -2.57
CA ILE A 45 -2.90 -4.55 -2.10
C ILE A 45 -3.03 -5.21 -0.74
N SER A 46 -2.63 -6.49 -0.67
CA SER A 46 -2.65 -7.23 0.58
C SER A 46 -1.72 -6.62 1.62
N LEU A 47 -2.02 -6.82 2.92
CA LEU A 47 -1.13 -6.41 4.00
C LEU A 47 0.30 -6.96 3.83
N ARG A 48 0.42 -8.20 3.32
CA ARG A 48 1.70 -8.84 3.06
C ARG A 48 2.49 -8.08 1.98
N ASP A 49 1.84 -7.67 0.91
CA ASP A 49 2.51 -6.95 -0.19
C ASP A 49 2.84 -5.52 0.23
N ARG A 50 1.96 -4.86 1.00
CA ARG A 50 2.27 -3.58 1.63
C ARG A 50 3.54 -3.66 2.48
N ASP A 51 3.64 -4.66 3.36
CA ASP A 51 4.80 -4.83 4.23
C ASP A 51 6.08 -5.11 3.43
N LYS A 52 5.98 -5.85 2.31
CA LYS A 52 7.10 -6.02 1.37
C LYS A 52 7.53 -4.71 0.71
N ILE A 53 6.59 -3.86 0.27
CA ILE A 53 6.91 -2.54 -0.32
C ILE A 53 7.72 -1.74 0.70
N ILE A 54 7.21 -1.62 1.94
CA ILE A 54 7.87 -0.89 3.03
C ILE A 54 9.29 -1.41 3.27
N LEU A 55 9.45 -2.73 3.34
CA LEU A 55 10.75 -3.37 3.58
C LEU A 55 11.73 -3.12 2.44
N LEU A 56 11.29 -3.21 1.19
CA LEU A 56 12.15 -2.98 0.02
C LEU A 56 12.55 -1.51 -0.09
N LEU A 57 11.64 -0.57 0.17
CA LEU A 57 11.96 0.86 0.18
C LEU A 57 13.01 1.18 1.24
N ASN A 58 12.80 0.77 2.50
CA ASN A 58 13.76 1.00 3.58
C ASN A 58 15.11 0.29 3.35
N LYS A 59 15.10 -0.88 2.71
CA LYS A 59 16.35 -1.61 2.42
C LYS A 59 17.25 -0.88 1.43
N PHE A 60 16.67 -0.15 0.48
CA PHE A 60 17.41 0.49 -0.61
C PHE A 60 17.45 2.02 -0.51
N SER A 61 16.79 2.62 0.48
CA SER A 61 16.67 4.08 0.63
C SER A 61 17.99 4.81 0.86
N ASP A 62 18.99 4.13 1.45
CA ASP A 62 20.32 4.72 1.68
C ASP A 62 21.12 4.89 0.38
N SER A 63 20.77 4.14 -0.67
CA SER A 63 21.54 4.06 -1.93
C SER A 63 20.76 4.54 -3.15
N HIS A 64 19.44 4.61 -3.05
CA HIS A 64 18.55 4.97 -4.15
C HIS A 64 17.52 5.99 -3.68
N ASN A 65 17.22 6.96 -4.53
CA ASN A 65 16.20 7.97 -4.23
C ASN A 65 14.85 7.63 -4.88
N VAL A 66 13.80 8.27 -4.39
CA VAL A 66 12.40 8.09 -4.82
C VAL A 66 12.19 8.26 -6.34
N LYS A 67 13.03 9.06 -7.03
CA LYS A 67 12.89 9.37 -8.46
C LYS A 67 13.47 8.29 -9.38
N GLU A 68 14.17 7.30 -8.85
CA GLU A 68 14.77 6.20 -9.63
C GLU A 68 13.74 5.15 -10.04
N ILE A 69 12.73 5.53 -10.83
CA ILE A 69 11.54 4.69 -11.07
C ILE A 69 11.84 3.39 -11.79
N LEU A 70 12.80 3.36 -12.71
CA LEU A 70 13.22 2.12 -13.37
C LEU A 70 13.81 1.12 -12.38
N PHE A 71 14.57 1.59 -11.38
CA PHE A 71 15.10 0.75 -10.32
C PHE A 71 13.96 0.21 -9.45
N TRP A 72 13.06 1.07 -9.00
CA TRP A 72 11.97 0.64 -8.13
C TRP A 72 10.98 -0.29 -8.83
N LYS A 73 10.64 -0.05 -10.10
CA LYS A 73 9.85 -1.00 -10.90
C LYS A 73 10.52 -2.36 -10.96
N LYS A 74 11.83 -2.40 -11.20
CA LYS A 74 12.57 -3.67 -11.27
C LYS A 74 12.50 -4.44 -9.94
N ILE A 75 12.70 -3.76 -8.82
CA ILE A 75 12.76 -4.39 -7.48
C ILE A 75 11.37 -4.75 -6.94
N LEU A 76 10.41 -3.83 -7.03
CA LEU A 76 9.07 -4.04 -6.46
C LEU A 76 8.28 -5.03 -7.32
N CYS A 77 8.31 -4.91 -8.65
CA CYS A 77 7.54 -5.80 -9.51
C CYS A 77 8.13 -7.23 -9.58
N SER A 78 9.39 -7.45 -9.20
CA SER A 78 9.92 -8.82 -9.07
C SER A 78 9.34 -9.56 -7.88
N GLU A 79 9.02 -8.84 -6.80
CA GLU A 79 8.49 -9.41 -5.55
C GLU A 79 6.96 -9.33 -5.46
N ILE A 80 6.37 -8.40 -6.21
CA ILE A 80 4.95 -8.05 -6.21
C ILE A 80 4.50 -7.81 -7.67
N PRO A 81 4.26 -8.87 -8.46
CA PRO A 81 4.09 -8.77 -9.91
C PRO A 81 2.91 -7.91 -10.37
N PHE A 82 1.84 -7.79 -9.57
CA PHE A 82 0.68 -6.97 -9.95
C PHE A 82 1.04 -5.49 -10.08
N LEU A 83 2.07 -4.99 -9.39
CA LEU A 83 2.48 -3.58 -9.51
C LEU A 83 2.91 -3.20 -10.93
N ALA A 84 3.27 -4.18 -11.76
CA ALA A 84 3.56 -3.97 -13.18
C ALA A 84 2.34 -3.61 -14.02
N THR A 85 1.12 -3.79 -13.51
CA THR A 85 -0.12 -3.40 -14.19
C THR A 85 -0.49 -1.94 -13.96
N LEU A 86 0.13 -1.29 -12.97
CA LEU A 86 -0.01 0.15 -12.74
C LEU A 86 0.66 0.93 -13.86
N ASP A 87 0.02 2.00 -14.31
CA ASP A 87 0.70 2.98 -15.15
C ASP A 87 1.82 3.71 -14.38
N ASP A 88 2.69 4.37 -15.12
CA ASP A 88 3.89 5.03 -14.58
C ASP A 88 3.54 6.14 -13.58
N GLU A 89 2.43 6.84 -13.78
CA GLU A 89 1.98 7.93 -12.92
C GLU A 89 1.51 7.38 -11.57
N LYS A 90 0.67 6.34 -11.59
CA LYS A 90 0.18 5.66 -10.38
C LYS A 90 1.26 4.91 -9.65
N PHE A 91 2.19 4.29 -10.37
CA PHE A 91 3.34 3.66 -9.74
C PHE A 91 4.22 4.70 -9.03
N PHE A 92 4.45 5.87 -9.64
CA PHE A 92 5.19 6.96 -9.01
C PHE A 92 4.45 7.54 -7.80
N GLU A 93 3.14 7.75 -7.91
CA GLU A 93 2.29 8.21 -6.82
C GLU A 93 2.39 7.28 -5.60
N MET A 94 2.24 5.97 -5.83
CA MET A 94 2.41 4.95 -4.80
C MET A 94 3.76 5.09 -4.09
N ILE A 95 4.86 5.13 -4.85
CA ILE A 95 6.19 5.19 -4.26
C ILE A 95 6.36 6.45 -3.40
N ASN A 96 5.92 7.61 -3.86
CA ASN A 96 6.01 8.83 -3.06
C ASN A 96 5.23 8.72 -1.75
N MET A 97 3.99 8.21 -1.79
CA MET A 97 3.19 8.02 -0.57
C MET A 97 3.87 7.09 0.43
N PHE A 98 4.35 5.93 -0.03
CA PHE A 98 5.03 4.98 0.84
C PHE A 98 6.37 5.53 1.36
N TRP A 99 7.07 6.30 0.54
CA TRP A 99 8.33 6.93 0.93
C TRP A 99 8.12 7.94 2.05
N GLU A 100 7.17 8.85 1.88
CA GLU A 100 6.84 9.89 2.87
C GLU A 100 6.34 9.30 4.19
N GLU A 101 5.58 8.20 4.16
CA GLU A 101 5.01 7.59 5.35
C GLU A 101 5.96 6.64 6.10
N TYR A 102 6.82 5.90 5.38
CA TYR A 102 7.50 4.74 5.95
C TYR A 102 9.01 4.71 5.80
N VAL A 103 9.62 5.57 4.99
CA VAL A 103 11.09 5.64 4.88
C VAL A 103 11.60 6.70 5.85
N SER A 104 12.31 6.25 6.90
CA SER A 104 12.91 7.15 7.90
C SER A 104 14.33 7.54 7.47
N TYR A 105 14.65 8.83 7.54
CA TYR A 105 15.99 9.39 7.30
C TYR A 105 16.87 9.37 8.55
#